data_AF-A0A822FSF7-F1
#
_entry.id   AF-A0A822FSF7-F1
#
_cell.length_a   1.000
_cell.length_b   1.000
_cell.length_c   1.000
_cell.angle_alpha   90.00
_cell.angle_beta   90.00
_cell.angle_gamma   90.00
#
_symmetry.space_group_name_H-M   'P 1'
#
loop_
_entity.id
_entity.type
_entity.pdbx_description
1 polymer ?
#
loop_
_entity_poly.entity_id
_entity_poly.type
_entity_poly.pdbx_seq_one_letter_code
_entity_poly.pdbx_strand_id
1 'polypeptide(L)' 'QAYEQSGGSGKNFTTSLICGNAAGEILPPFIIYSAKALNPQWTFGGPSGSSFAVSDSGWITTSLFIEWFKSFIEHTKNVS' A
#
# COMPACT_ATOMS: atom_id res chain seq x y z
N GLN A 1 11.21 4.13 8.50
CA GLN A 1 10.27 3.70 9.54
C GLN A 1 8.86 3.49 8.94
N ALA A 2 8.76 3.02 7.69
CA ALA A 2 7.49 2.99 6.98
C ALA A 2 6.39 2.12 7.64
N TYR A 3 6.79 1.16 8.46
CA TYR A 3 5.89 0.25 9.18
C TYR A 3 5.83 0.54 10.69
N GLU A 4 6.56 1.54 11.20
CA GLU A 4 6.57 1.86 12.63
C GLU A 4 5.64 3.03 12.90
N GLN A 5 4.41 2.72 13.33
CA GLN A 5 3.48 3.71 13.85
C GLN A 5 3.53 3.74 15.38
N SER A 6 3.94 4.87 15.95
CA SER A 6 4.04 5.06 17.40
C SER A 6 2.66 5.31 18.04
N GLY A 7 2.19 4.32 18.81
CA GLY A 7 1.53 4.51 20.11
C GLY A 7 0.15 5.16 20.19
N GLY A 8 -0.90 4.32 20.22
CA GLY A 8 -2.18 4.58 20.88
C GLY A 8 -2.79 3.24 21.31
N SER A 9 -3.57 3.17 22.39
CA SER A 9 -4.10 1.91 22.97
C SER A 9 -5.05 1.08 22.08
N GLY A 10 -5.14 1.37 20.78
CA GLY A 10 -5.89 0.60 19.77
C GLY A 10 -4.95 -0.23 18.92
N LYS A 11 -5.45 -1.37 18.42
CA LYS A 11 -4.71 -2.20 17.45
C LYS A 11 -4.36 -1.36 16.22
N ASN A 12 -3.07 -1.20 15.93
CA ASN A 12 -2.61 -0.55 14.69
C ASN A 12 -2.82 -1.53 13.54
N PHE A 13 -3.59 -1.12 12.53
CA PHE A 13 -3.85 -1.91 11.33
C PHE A 13 -3.21 -1.25 10.11
N THR A 14 -2.49 -2.05 9.34
CA THR A 14 -1.93 -1.68 8.03
C THR A 14 -2.34 -2.74 7.03
N THR A 15 -2.98 -2.33 5.95
CA THR A 15 -3.36 -3.23 4.86
C THR A 15 -2.32 -3.12 3.76
N SER A 16 -1.80 -4.25 3.28
CA SER A 16 -0.89 -4.28 2.13
C SER A 16 -1.50 -5.12 1.02
N LEU A 17 -1.61 -4.54 -0.17
CA LEU A 17 -1.98 -5.28 -1.38
C LEU A 17 -0.69 -5.74 -2.05
N ILE A 18 -0.55 -7.05 -2.17
CA ILE A 18 0.58 -7.71 -2.81
C ILE A 18 0.03 -8.52 -3.98
N CYS A 19 0.64 -8.38 -5.14
CA CYS A 19 0.26 -9.10 -6.35
C CYS A 19 1.51 -9.71 -6.98
N GLY A 20 1.44 -10.98 -7.36
CA GLY A 20 2.51 -11.66 -8.05
C GLY A 20 2.00 -12.78 -8.95
N ASN A 21 2.86 -13.31 -9.80
CA ASN A 21 2.54 -14.33 -10.79
C ASN A 21 3.35 -15.62 -10.59
N ALA A 22 3.10 -16.62 -11.44
CA ALA A 22 3.77 -17.93 -11.37
C ALA A 22 5.27 -17.88 -11.75
N ALA A 23 5.71 -16.84 -12.47
CA ALA A 23 7.13 -16.62 -12.77
C ALA A 23 7.91 -16.08 -11.55
N GLY A 24 7.22 -15.74 -10.46
CA GLY A 24 7.82 -15.19 -9.25
C GLY A 24 7.99 -13.68 -9.29
N GLU A 25 7.42 -13.00 -10.29
CA GLU A 25 7.41 -11.54 -10.33
C GLU A 25 6.39 -11.01 -9.32
N ILE A 26 6.78 -9.99 -8.56
CA ILE A 26 5.95 -9.33 -7.56
C ILE A 26 5.85 -7.86 -7.93
N LEU A 27 4.62 -7.35 -8.06
CA LEU A 27 4.37 -5.95 -8.30
C LEU A 27 4.68 -5.12 -7.04
N PRO A 28 5.09 -3.85 -7.19
CA PRO A 28 5.27 -2.98 -6.04
C PRO A 28 4.00 -2.93 -5.16
N PRO A 29 4.14 -3.06 -3.84
CA PRO A 29 2.98 -3.16 -2.96
C PRO A 29 2.24 -1.83 -2.84
N PHE A 30 0.95 -1.91 -2.54
CA PHE A 30 0.12 -0.75 -2.21
C PHE A 30 -0.27 -0.83 -0.73
N ILE A 31 0.23 0.12 0.05
CA ILE A 31 0.18 0.10 1.51
C ILE A 31 -0.83 1.14 2.00
N ILE A 32 -1.76 0.71 2.85
CA ILE A 32 -2.85 1.54 3.38
C ILE A 32 -2.72 1.60 4.91
N TYR A 33 -2.58 2.81 5.44
CA TYR A 33 -2.59 3.05 6.88
C TYR A 33 -3.97 3.48 7.37
N SER A 34 -4.30 3.13 8.61
CA SER A 34 -5.45 3.71 9.30
C SER A 34 -5.11 5.13 9.76
N ALA A 35 -5.57 6.14 9.02
CA ALA A 35 -5.30 7.55 9.32
C ALA A 35 -6.23 8.49 8.55
N LYS A 36 -6.34 9.73 9.03
CA LYS A 36 -7.06 10.82 8.35
C LYS A 36 -6.23 11.49 7.23
N ALA A 37 -4.91 11.39 7.30
CA ALA A 37 -3.98 11.96 6.33
C ALA A 37 -2.70 11.13 6.29
N LEU A 38 -2.05 11.09 5.12
CA LEU A 38 -0.76 10.42 4.95
C LEU A 38 0.37 11.32 5.48
N ASN A 39 1.15 10.82 6.44
CA ASN A 39 2.40 11.47 6.83
C ASN A 39 3.52 11.02 5.88
N PRO A 40 4.22 11.95 5.18
CA PRO A 40 5.31 11.59 4.29
C PRO A 40 6.43 10.76 4.93
N GLN A 41 6.66 10.89 6.24
CA GLN A 41 7.67 10.10 6.95
C GLN A 41 7.33 8.59 6.99
N TRP A 42 6.05 8.23 6.87
CA TRP A 42 5.60 6.84 6.83
C TRP A 42 5.91 6.15 5.51
N THR A 43 6.32 6.87 4.47
CA THR A 43 6.71 6.24 3.19
C THR A 43 8.23 5.97 3.14
N PHE A 44 8.99 6.59 4.06
CA PHE A 44 10.44 6.53 4.05
C PHE A 44 10.97 5.13 4.38
N GLY A 45 11.77 4.59 3.44
CA GLY A 45 12.36 3.26 3.52
C GLY A 45 11.39 2.12 3.22
N GLY A 46 10.23 2.41 2.61
CA GLY A 46 9.36 1.36 2.08
C GLY A 46 9.93 0.70 0.81
N PRO A 47 9.35 -0.43 0.36
CA PRO A 47 9.83 -1.12 -0.83
C PRO A 47 9.81 -0.22 -2.07
N SER A 48 10.78 -0.40 -2.98
CA SER A 48 10.87 0.42 -4.19
C SER A 48 9.60 0.32 -5.03
N GLY A 49 9.13 1.45 -5.56
CA GLY A 49 7.90 1.54 -6.36
C GLY A 49 6.60 1.44 -5.57
N SER A 50 6.65 1.25 -4.24
CA SER A 50 5.43 1.13 -3.43
C SER A 50 4.59 2.41 -3.49
N SER A 51 3.27 2.22 -3.51
CA SER A 51 2.31 3.29 -3.34
C SER A 51 1.76 3.28 -1.92
N PHE A 52 1.47 4.46 -1.38
CA PHE A 52 1.00 4.61 -0.01
C PHE A 52 -0.29 5.42 0.03
N ALA A 53 -1.24 4.97 0.81
CA ALA A 53 -2.53 5.62 0.98
C ALA A 53 -3.00 5.51 2.44
N VAL A 54 -4.11 6.17 2.74
CA VAL A 54 -4.77 6.10 4.04
C VAL A 54 -6.26 5.86 3.88
N SER A 55 -6.86 5.19 4.85
CA SER A 55 -8.31 5.15 5.02
C SER A 55 -8.66 5.29 6.50
N ASP A 56 -9.90 5.70 6.77
CA ASP A 56 -10.39 5.89 8.15
C ASP A 56 -10.29 4.63 9.02
N SER A 57 -10.34 3.45 8.40
CA SER A 57 -10.32 2.15 9.08
C SER A 57 -9.03 1.36 8.84
N GLY A 58 -8.14 1.85 7.97
CA GLY A 58 -6.97 1.12 7.47
C GLY A 58 -7.28 0.01 6.47
N TRP A 59 -8.56 -0.25 6.18
CA TRP A 59 -8.99 -1.22 5.16
C TRP A 59 -9.07 -0.58 3.78
N ILE A 60 -9.02 -1.43 2.75
CA ILE A 60 -9.23 -1.00 1.38
C ILE A 60 -10.67 -0.53 1.16
N THR A 61 -10.83 0.56 0.42
CA THR A 61 -12.13 1.05 -0.08
C THR A 61 -12.20 0.85 -1.60
N THR A 62 -13.40 0.98 -2.18
CA THR A 62 -13.56 0.92 -3.65
C THR A 62 -12.69 1.94 -4.37
N SER A 63 -12.54 3.16 -3.84
CA SER A 63 -11.68 4.18 -4.45
C SER A 63 -10.20 3.79 -4.42
N LEU A 64 -9.72 3.31 -3.27
CA LEU A 64 -8.34 2.83 -3.12
C LEU A 64 -8.05 1.60 -3.98
N PHE A 65 -9.04 0.71 -4.14
CA PHE A 65 -8.95 -0.42 -5.06
C PHE A 65 -8.79 0.05 -6.51
N ILE A 66 -9.55 1.06 -6.95
CA ILE A 66 -9.43 1.60 -8.31
C ILE A 66 -8.06 2.26 -8.52
N GLU A 67 -7.54 2.97 -7.53
CA GLU A 67 -6.18 3.55 -7.58
C GLU A 67 -5.11 2.45 -7.71
N TRP A 68 -5.16 1.43 -6.87
CA TRP A 68 -4.30 0.25 -6.99
C TRP A 68 -4.45 -0.42 -8.35
N PHE A 69 -5.68 -0.59 -8.86
CA PHE A 69 -5.94 -1.29 -10.11
C PHE A 69 -5.38 -0.53 -11.33
N LYS A 70 -5.42 0.81 -11.33
CA LYS A 70 -4.74 1.62 -12.35
C LYS A 70 -3.23 1.39 -12.32
N SER A 71 -2.65 1.33 -11.12
CA SER A 71 -1.23 0.99 -10.94
C SER A 71 -0.92 -0.42 -11.42
N PHE A 72 -1.78 -1.40 -11.12
CA PHE A 72 -1.67 -2.78 -11.60
C PHE A 72 -1.63 -2.84 -13.14
N ILE A 73 -2.56 -2.16 -13.82
CA ILE A 73 -2.57 -2.12 -15.30
C ILE A 73 -1.26 -1.52 -15.82
N GLU A 74 -0.77 -0.45 -15.21
CA GLU A 74 0.48 0.19 -15.66
C GLU A 74 1.69 -0.74 -15.51
N HIS A 75 1.81 -1.42 -14.38
CA HIS A 75 2.93 -2.32 -14.13
C HIS A 75 2.87 -3.59 -14.99
N THR A 76 1.68 -4.09 -15.31
CA THR A 76 1.52 -5.34 -16.07
C THR A 76 1.67 -5.17 -17.58
N LYS A 77 1.64 -3.95 -18.13
CA LYS A 77 1.86 -3.70 -19.57
C LYS A 77 3.19 -4.21 -20.11
N ASN A 78 4.21 -4.23 -19.25
CA ASN A 78 5.58 -4.58 -19.63
C ASN A 78 6.03 -5.90 -18.97
N VAL A 79 5.10 -6.62 -18.36
CA VAL A 79 5.36 -7.96 -17.81
C VAL A 79 5.27 -8.97 -18.95
N SER A 80 6.30 -9.81 -19.02
CA SER A 80 6.62 -10.73 -20.12
C SER A 80 5.54 -11.76 -20.43
#